data_AF-A0ABD6EVV9-F1
#
_entry.id   AF-A0ABD6EVV9-F1
#
_cell.length_a   1.000
_cell.length_b   1.000
_cell.length_c   1.000
_cell.angle_alpha   90.00
_cell.angle_beta   90.00
_cell.angle_gamma   90.00
#
_symmetry.space_group_name_H-M   'P 1'
#
loop_
_entity.id
_entity.type
_entity.pdbx_description
1 polymer ?
#
loop_
_entity_poly.entity_id
_entity_poly.type
_entity_poly.pdbx_seq_one_letter_code
_entity_poly.pdbx_strand_id
1 'polypeptide(L)'
;MRWYYTLTLNNSSLIASEERNLRFVRIFNAMNFVFCHSQNVSYHRFIMRALARAPGNTALQMISGNNSLITGAYRHALGEYLRVWKEFPENPLICLLISLTFTHMACKKDISSRHMVALRGLAFMNRYEKLRGPCQESFYNVGRMFHQMNILPMAIHFYQKCLEAEVPRIVVVDNETGTESIGQADRYDLRPLAAHNLALIYEGSGNIHMAYQLMEKYCVV
;
A
#
# COMPACT_ATOMS: atom_id res chain seq x y z
N MET A 1 0.27 -10.12 -20.92
CA MET A 1 -0.64 -9.26 -20.11
C MET A 1 -1.46 -8.28 -20.93
N ARG A 2 -0.88 -7.34 -21.70
CA ARG A 2 -1.67 -6.40 -22.54
C ARG A 2 -2.63 -7.12 -23.48
N TRP A 3 -2.15 -8.16 -24.16
CA TRP A 3 -2.97 -9.03 -25.04
C TRP A 3 -4.11 -9.70 -24.29
N TYR A 4 -3.84 -10.28 -23.11
CA TYR A 4 -4.87 -10.88 -22.24
C TYR A 4 -5.93 -9.87 -21.77
N TYR A 5 -5.52 -8.66 -21.37
CA TYR A 5 -6.45 -7.59 -21.01
C TYR A 5 -7.35 -7.20 -22.19
N THR A 6 -6.77 -7.04 -23.39
CA THR A 6 -7.53 -6.73 -24.61
C THR A 6 -8.51 -7.85 -24.97
N LEU A 7 -8.11 -9.12 -24.80
CA LEU A 7 -9.00 -10.27 -24.98
C LEU A 7 -10.14 -10.29 -23.97
N THR A 8 -9.88 -10.00 -22.69
CA THR A 8 -10.94 -9.97 -21.66
C THR A 8 -11.96 -8.87 -21.88
N LEU A 9 -11.56 -7.76 -22.51
CA LEU A 9 -12.47 -6.69 -22.89
C LEU A 9 -13.30 -7.01 -24.14
N ASN A 10 -12.68 -7.68 -25.12
CA ASN A 10 -13.28 -7.84 -26.45
C ASN A 10 -14.04 -9.16 -26.64
N ASN A 11 -13.71 -10.22 -25.91
CA ASN A 11 -14.33 -11.54 -26.04
C ASN A 11 -15.22 -11.87 -24.82
N SER A 12 -16.41 -11.28 -24.82
CA SER A 12 -17.43 -11.42 -23.78
C SER A 12 -18.09 -12.81 -23.69
N SER A 13 -18.01 -13.63 -24.75
CA SER A 13 -18.73 -14.90 -24.88
C SER A 13 -17.97 -16.15 -24.44
N LEU A 14 -16.67 -16.06 -24.13
CA LEU A 14 -15.80 -17.24 -23.92
C LEU A 14 -15.55 -17.60 -22.44
N ILE A 15 -16.15 -16.91 -21.47
CA ILE A 15 -15.83 -17.10 -20.04
C ILE A 15 -17.11 -17.13 -19.19
N ALA A 16 -17.33 -18.22 -18.45
CA ALA A 16 -18.40 -18.35 -17.47
C ALA A 16 -18.35 -17.20 -16.44
N SER A 17 -19.51 -16.71 -15.99
CA SER A 17 -19.63 -15.44 -15.27
C SER A 17 -18.83 -15.39 -13.95
N GLU A 18 -18.74 -16.50 -13.21
CA GLU A 18 -17.98 -16.59 -11.94
C GLU A 18 -16.46 -16.64 -12.17
N GLU A 19 -15.99 -17.47 -13.12
CA GLU A 19 -14.55 -17.52 -13.45
C GLU A 19 -14.03 -16.20 -14.01
N ARG A 20 -14.90 -15.43 -14.68
CA ARG A 20 -14.51 -14.16 -15.30
C ARG A 20 -14.03 -13.15 -14.27
N ASN A 21 -14.74 -12.98 -13.16
CA ASN A 21 -14.37 -12.00 -12.14
C ASN A 21 -13.05 -12.39 -11.47
N LEU A 22 -12.88 -13.67 -11.14
CA LEU A 22 -11.64 -14.19 -10.58
C LEU A 22 -10.45 -13.98 -11.52
N ARG A 23 -10.60 -14.35 -12.79
CA ARG A 23 -9.54 -14.17 -13.82
C ARG A 23 -9.24 -12.70 -14.03
N PHE A 24 -10.26 -11.84 -14.06
CA PHE A 24 -10.10 -10.39 -14.17
C PHE A 24 -9.24 -9.84 -13.04
N VAL A 25 -9.56 -10.18 -11.77
CA VAL A 25 -8.78 -9.77 -10.60
C VAL A 25 -7.34 -10.27 -10.69
N ARG A 26 -7.12 -11.55 -11.03
CA ARG A 26 -5.78 -12.13 -11.19
C ARG A 26 -4.95 -11.43 -12.27
N ILE A 27 -5.56 -11.10 -13.41
CA ILE A 27 -4.90 -10.37 -14.49
C ILE A 27 -4.49 -8.97 -14.04
N PHE A 28 -5.37 -8.24 -13.37
CA PHE A 28 -5.07 -6.90 -12.85
C PHE A 28 -3.98 -6.93 -11.77
N ASN A 29 -4.00 -7.92 -10.87
CA ASN A 29 -2.96 -8.11 -9.86
C ASN A 29 -1.61 -8.39 -10.50
N ALA A 30 -1.57 -9.31 -11.48
CA ALA A 30 -0.34 -9.62 -12.23
C ALA A 30 0.14 -8.42 -13.06
N MET A 31 -0.77 -7.64 -13.65
CA MET A 31 -0.42 -6.39 -14.35
C MET A 31 0.20 -5.38 -13.39
N ASN A 32 -0.43 -5.13 -12.24
CA ASN A 32 0.08 -4.21 -11.23
C ASN A 32 1.47 -4.65 -10.73
N PHE A 33 1.65 -5.94 -10.47
CA PHE A 33 2.96 -6.51 -10.12
C PHE A 33 4.02 -6.22 -11.19
N VAL A 34 3.74 -6.52 -12.46
CA VAL A 34 4.69 -6.24 -13.55
C VAL A 34 5.00 -4.74 -13.65
N PHE A 35 3.99 -3.87 -13.53
CA PHE A 35 4.19 -2.43 -13.65
C PHE A 35 5.06 -1.86 -12.53
N CYS A 36 4.87 -2.31 -11.29
CA CYS A 36 5.70 -1.88 -10.17
C CYS A 36 7.18 -2.28 -10.32
N HIS A 37 7.47 -3.43 -10.94
CA HIS A 37 8.84 -3.97 -11.01
C HIS A 37 9.59 -3.62 -12.30
N SER A 38 8.89 -3.34 -13.40
CA SER A 38 9.53 -3.17 -14.71
C SER A 38 9.83 -1.71 -15.09
N GLN A 39 9.28 -0.73 -14.36
CA GLN A 39 9.51 0.73 -14.49
C GLN A 39 9.56 1.29 -15.93
N ASN A 40 8.93 0.63 -16.90
CA ASN A 40 9.01 1.04 -18.30
C ASN A 40 7.90 2.04 -18.65
N VAL A 41 8.29 3.20 -19.18
CA VAL A 41 7.39 4.32 -19.55
C VAL A 41 6.29 3.90 -20.53
N SER A 42 6.51 2.86 -21.34
CA SER A 42 5.47 2.33 -22.23
C SER A 42 4.23 1.84 -21.48
N TYR A 43 4.37 1.36 -20.24
CA TYR A 43 3.24 0.92 -19.40
C TYR A 43 2.37 2.09 -18.97
N HIS A 44 2.97 3.24 -18.65
CA HIS A 44 2.24 4.45 -18.34
C HIS A 44 1.35 4.90 -19.51
N ARG A 45 1.93 4.96 -20.73
CA ARG A 45 1.17 5.30 -21.95
C ARG A 45 0.04 4.30 -22.23
N PHE A 46 0.28 3.01 -21.97
CA PHE A 46 -0.75 1.98 -22.11
C PHE A 46 -1.91 2.21 -21.13
N ILE A 47 -1.63 2.44 -19.84
CA ILE A 47 -2.66 2.66 -18.83
C ILE A 47 -3.50 3.89 -19.15
N MET A 48 -2.88 5.00 -19.55
CA MET A 48 -3.61 6.20 -19.95
C MET A 48 -4.57 5.95 -21.13
N ARG A 49 -4.10 5.22 -22.16
CA ARG A 49 -4.95 4.84 -23.31
C ARG A 49 -6.05 3.85 -22.92
N ALA A 50 -5.77 2.91 -22.02
CA ALA A 50 -6.75 1.94 -21.53
C ALA A 50 -7.84 2.65 -20.72
N LEU A 51 -7.47 3.57 -19.84
CA LEU A 51 -8.39 4.36 -19.03
C LEU A 51 -9.26 5.29 -19.91
N ALA A 52 -8.69 5.87 -20.96
CA ALA A 52 -9.45 6.66 -21.94
C ALA A 52 -10.51 5.84 -22.70
N ARG A 53 -10.27 4.54 -22.92
CA ARG A 53 -11.23 3.62 -23.56
C ARG A 53 -12.28 3.07 -22.60
N ALA A 54 -11.98 3.03 -21.31
CA ALA A 54 -12.85 2.50 -20.26
C ALA A 54 -12.93 3.49 -19.09
N PRO A 55 -13.58 4.66 -19.29
CA PRO A 55 -13.75 5.64 -18.22
C PRO A 55 -14.57 5.02 -17.08
N GLY A 56 -14.21 5.34 -15.84
CA GLY A 56 -14.85 4.77 -14.63
C GLY A 56 -14.29 3.42 -14.20
N ASN A 57 -13.29 2.84 -14.88
CA ASN A 57 -12.61 1.65 -14.38
C ASN A 57 -11.70 1.99 -13.19
N THR A 58 -12.20 1.75 -11.98
CA THR A 58 -11.52 2.05 -10.71
C THR A 58 -10.15 1.40 -10.59
N ALA A 59 -9.98 0.15 -11.05
CA ALA A 59 -8.71 -0.56 -10.96
C ALA A 59 -7.63 0.07 -11.86
N LEU A 60 -7.97 0.42 -13.11
CA LEU A 60 -7.06 1.17 -13.99
C LEU A 60 -6.76 2.54 -13.44
N GLN A 61 -7.74 3.18 -12.82
CA GLN A 61 -7.57 4.49 -12.22
C GLN A 61 -6.58 4.46 -11.04
N MET A 62 -6.69 3.46 -10.17
CA MET A 62 -5.72 3.23 -9.09
C MET A 62 -4.31 2.96 -9.64
N ILE A 63 -4.18 2.13 -10.68
CA ILE A 63 -2.88 1.86 -11.33
C ILE A 63 -2.30 3.14 -11.96
N SER A 64 -3.15 3.98 -12.57
CA SER A 64 -2.77 5.30 -13.09
C SER A 64 -2.20 6.18 -11.97
N GLY A 65 -2.91 6.26 -10.84
CA GLY A 65 -2.46 6.96 -9.64
C GLY A 65 -1.12 6.45 -9.10
N ASN A 66 -0.95 5.13 -9.00
CA ASN A 66 0.29 4.49 -8.54
C ASN A 66 1.48 4.88 -9.44
N ASN A 67 1.30 4.84 -10.76
CA ASN A 67 2.34 5.26 -11.71
C ASN A 67 2.70 6.75 -11.53
N SER A 68 1.72 7.61 -11.31
CA SER A 68 1.97 9.03 -11.02
C SER A 68 2.66 9.26 -9.68
N LEU A 69 2.34 8.46 -8.66
CA LEU A 69 2.97 8.52 -7.35
C LEU A 69 4.46 8.17 -7.45
N ILE A 70 4.79 7.07 -8.13
CA ILE A 70 6.18 6.59 -8.31
C ILE A 70 7.02 7.62 -9.10
N THR A 71 6.44 8.27 -10.10
CA THR A 71 7.15 9.28 -10.91
C THR A 71 7.23 10.67 -10.24
N GLY A 72 6.72 10.83 -9.02
CA GLY A 72 6.73 12.10 -8.30
C GLY A 72 5.65 13.10 -8.76
N ALA A 73 4.74 12.70 -9.64
CA ALA A 73 3.61 13.49 -10.10
C ALA A 73 2.46 13.47 -9.07
N TYR A 74 2.74 13.87 -7.82
CA TYR A 74 1.84 13.72 -6.67
C TYR A 74 0.47 14.37 -6.84
N ARG A 75 0.39 15.55 -7.47
CA ARG A 75 -0.90 16.22 -7.73
C ARG A 75 -1.80 15.38 -8.65
N HIS A 76 -1.20 14.75 -9.65
CA HIS A 76 -1.94 13.88 -10.56
C HIS A 76 -2.38 12.59 -9.85
N ALA A 77 -1.46 11.96 -9.09
CA ALA A 77 -1.78 10.79 -8.28
C ALA A 77 -2.94 11.05 -7.31
N LEU A 78 -2.89 12.18 -6.60
CA LEU A 78 -3.94 12.61 -5.69
C LEU A 78 -5.28 12.78 -6.40
N GLY A 79 -5.29 13.38 -7.60
CA GLY A 79 -6.50 13.53 -8.42
C GLY A 79 -7.13 12.18 -8.80
N GLU A 80 -6.31 11.20 -9.19
CA GLU A 80 -6.79 9.84 -9.46
C GLU A 80 -7.36 9.17 -8.22
N TYR A 81 -6.64 9.25 -7.09
CA TYR A 81 -7.10 8.60 -5.86
C TYR A 81 -8.35 9.24 -5.27
N LEU A 82 -8.50 10.57 -5.35
CA LEU A 82 -9.71 11.26 -4.86
C LEU A 82 -10.95 10.91 -5.68
N ARG A 83 -10.82 10.68 -6.99
CA ARG A 83 -11.92 10.19 -7.83
C ARG A 83 -12.38 8.80 -7.39
N VAL A 84 -11.43 7.90 -7.13
CA VAL A 84 -11.73 6.55 -6.59
C VAL A 84 -12.33 6.64 -5.19
N TRP A 85 -11.80 7.49 -4.31
CA TRP A 85 -12.29 7.65 -2.95
C TRP A 85 -13.71 8.23 -2.89
N LYS A 86 -14.10 9.07 -3.84
CA LYS A 86 -15.47 9.58 -3.96
C LYS A 86 -16.48 8.43 -4.14
N GLU A 87 -16.10 7.38 -4.87
CA GLU A 87 -16.93 6.20 -5.09
C GLU A 87 -16.83 5.18 -3.95
N PHE A 88 -15.63 5.03 -3.36
CA PHE A 88 -15.33 4.03 -2.34
C PHE A 88 -14.69 4.65 -1.08
N PRO A 89 -15.43 5.46 -0.30
CA PRO A 89 -14.86 6.24 0.82
C PRO A 89 -14.44 5.38 2.03
N GLU A 90 -14.96 4.16 2.11
CA GLU A 90 -14.67 3.16 3.16
C GLU A 90 -13.56 2.18 2.76
N ASN A 91 -12.94 2.34 1.59
CA ASN A 91 -11.83 1.48 1.21
C ASN A 91 -10.54 1.91 1.95
N PRO A 92 -9.96 1.07 2.83
CA PRO A 92 -8.78 1.46 3.60
C PRO A 92 -7.57 1.75 2.70
N LEU A 93 -7.37 0.96 1.64
CA LEU A 93 -6.23 1.12 0.74
C LEU A 93 -6.23 2.48 0.03
N ILE A 94 -7.40 2.97 -0.41
CA ILE A 94 -7.45 4.29 -1.05
C ILE A 94 -7.16 5.41 -0.05
N CYS A 95 -7.62 5.29 1.20
CA CYS A 95 -7.28 6.24 2.26
C CYS A 95 -5.78 6.24 2.55
N LEU A 96 -5.15 5.06 2.59
CA LEU A 96 -3.71 4.93 2.76
C LEU A 96 -2.93 5.60 1.61
N LEU A 97 -3.33 5.37 0.36
CA LEU A 97 -2.67 5.95 -0.82
C LEU A 97 -2.80 7.49 -0.86
N ILE A 98 -3.96 8.03 -0.50
CA ILE A 98 -4.15 9.48 -0.38
C ILE A 98 -3.27 10.04 0.73
N SER A 99 -3.28 9.40 1.91
CA SER A 99 -2.44 9.79 3.04
C SER A 99 -0.95 9.82 2.65
N LEU A 100 -0.47 8.73 2.05
CA LEU A 100 0.91 8.60 1.57
C LEU A 100 1.27 9.69 0.56
N THR A 101 0.37 10.02 -0.35
CA THR A 101 0.59 11.09 -1.34
C THR A 101 0.76 12.45 -0.67
N PHE A 102 -0.10 12.78 0.31
CA PHE A 102 0.07 14.01 1.10
C PHE A 102 1.37 14.00 1.91
N THR A 103 1.74 12.87 2.52
CA THR A 103 3.00 12.72 3.25
C THR A 103 4.21 12.98 2.35
N HIS A 104 4.25 12.41 1.14
CA HIS A 104 5.30 12.70 0.16
C HIS A 104 5.33 14.18 -0.23
N MET A 105 4.17 14.81 -0.47
CA MET A 105 4.10 16.23 -0.77
C MET A 105 4.61 17.09 0.40
N ALA A 106 4.30 16.73 1.65
CA ALA A 106 4.75 17.47 2.84
C ALA A 106 6.27 17.39 3.04
N CYS A 107 6.91 16.28 2.63
CA CYS A 107 8.36 16.08 2.71
C CYS A 107 9.14 16.75 1.57
N LYS A 108 8.48 17.31 0.54
CA LYS A 108 9.17 18.02 -0.54
C LYS A 108 9.68 19.40 -0.08
N LYS A 109 10.84 19.81 -0.62
CA LYS A 109 11.49 21.10 -0.28
C LYS A 109 10.75 22.33 -0.80
N ASP A 110 9.98 22.21 -1.88
CA ASP A 110 9.35 23.30 -2.63
C ASP A 110 7.92 23.66 -2.17
N ILE A 111 7.45 23.14 -1.03
CA ILE A 111 6.07 23.34 -0.56
C ILE A 111 6.04 24.44 0.49
N SER A 112 5.23 25.48 0.25
CA SER A 112 5.09 26.62 1.15
C SER A 112 4.32 26.28 2.43
N SER A 113 3.27 25.45 2.34
CA SER A 113 2.39 25.10 3.47
C SER A 113 2.52 23.62 3.88
N ARG A 114 3.74 23.20 4.24
CA ARG A 114 4.04 21.80 4.59
C ARG A 114 3.16 21.26 5.71
N HIS A 115 2.90 22.08 6.74
CA HIS A 115 2.07 21.70 7.88
C HIS A 115 0.61 21.40 7.50
N MET A 116 0.01 22.19 6.59
CA MET A 116 -1.36 21.94 6.15
C MET A 116 -1.47 20.70 5.27
N VAL A 117 -0.47 20.46 4.42
CA VAL A 117 -0.39 19.24 3.60
C VAL A 117 -0.22 18.01 4.49
N ALA A 118 0.67 18.08 5.49
CA ALA A 118 0.86 17.07 6.51
C ALA A 118 -0.43 16.75 7.27
N LEU A 119 -1.17 17.77 7.71
CA LEU A 119 -2.43 17.59 8.44
C LEU A 119 -3.48 16.84 7.61
N ARG A 120 -3.56 17.11 6.29
CA ARG A 120 -4.42 16.36 5.38
C ARG A 120 -4.00 14.90 5.25
N GLY A 121 -2.69 14.64 5.16
CA GLY A 121 -2.14 13.28 5.18
C GLY A 121 -2.51 12.52 6.45
N LEU A 122 -2.37 13.17 7.61
CA LEU A 122 -2.73 12.60 8.91
C LEU A 122 -4.23 12.30 9.01
N ALA A 123 -5.11 13.18 8.49
CA ALA A 123 -6.55 12.95 8.50
C ALA A 123 -6.94 11.68 7.72
N PHE A 124 -6.36 11.48 6.53
CA PHE A 124 -6.58 10.25 5.76
C PHE A 124 -5.91 9.02 6.39
N MET A 125 -4.77 9.18 7.06
CA MET A 125 -4.14 8.07 7.79
C MET A 125 -5.01 7.60 8.95
N ASN A 126 -5.59 8.53 9.71
CA ASN A 126 -6.50 8.22 10.80
C ASN A 126 -7.75 7.48 10.30
N ARG A 127 -8.28 7.90 9.13
CA ARG A 127 -9.38 7.17 8.48
C ARG A 127 -8.95 5.76 8.07
N TYR A 128 -7.78 5.60 7.46
CA TYR A 128 -7.22 4.29 7.11
C TYR A 128 -7.10 3.38 8.34
N GLU A 129 -6.51 3.88 9.44
CA GLU A 129 -6.36 3.12 10.69
C GLU A 129 -7.72 2.66 11.24
N LYS A 130 -8.73 3.55 11.25
CA LYS A 130 -10.09 3.22 11.68
C LYS A 130 -10.75 2.15 10.81
N LEU A 131 -10.60 2.25 9.49
CA LEU A 131 -11.19 1.31 8.54
C LEU A 131 -10.49 -0.06 8.57
N ARG A 132 -9.18 -0.07 8.76
CA ARG A 132 -8.39 -1.31 8.80
C ARG A 132 -8.48 -2.00 10.17
N GLY A 133 -8.69 -1.22 11.22
CA GLY A 133 -8.66 -1.68 12.61
C GLY A 133 -7.25 -1.73 13.19
N PRO A 134 -7.13 -1.90 14.52
CA PRO A 134 -5.86 -2.05 15.20
C PRO A 134 -5.23 -3.40 14.82
N CYS A 135 -4.20 -3.35 13.99
CA CYS A 135 -3.46 -4.54 13.55
C CYS A 135 -2.01 -4.18 13.28
N GLN A 136 -1.19 -5.21 13.11
CA GLN A 136 0.23 -5.05 12.83
C GLN A 136 0.48 -4.14 11.62
N GLU A 137 -0.31 -4.29 10.55
CA GLU A 137 -0.23 -3.47 9.33
C GLU A 137 -0.50 -1.98 9.60
N SER A 138 -1.59 -1.67 10.31
CA SER A 138 -1.98 -0.29 10.56
C SER A 138 -0.96 0.41 11.46
N PHE A 139 -0.48 -0.25 12.52
CA PHE A 139 0.57 0.30 13.38
C PHE A 139 1.87 0.54 12.62
N TYR A 140 2.32 -0.43 11.82
CA TYR A 140 3.52 -0.25 10.99
C TYR A 140 3.40 0.94 10.04
N ASN A 141 2.28 1.04 9.31
CA ASN A 141 2.08 2.10 8.32
C ASN A 141 1.98 3.51 8.94
N VAL A 142 1.32 3.64 10.10
CA VAL A 142 1.28 4.91 10.84
C VAL A 142 2.68 5.27 11.35
N GLY A 143 3.43 4.29 11.89
CA GLY A 143 4.82 4.48 12.29
C GLY A 143 5.72 4.92 11.14
N ARG A 144 5.60 4.29 9.96
CA ARG A 144 6.32 4.66 8.74
C ARG A 144 6.02 6.09 8.28
N MET A 145 4.76 6.53 8.36
CA MET A 145 4.40 7.92 8.04
C MET A 145 5.11 8.92 8.95
N PHE A 146 5.04 8.71 10.27
CA PHE A 146 5.69 9.61 11.23
C PHE A 146 7.22 9.58 11.10
N HIS A 147 7.80 8.42 10.84
CA HIS A 147 9.24 8.29 10.58
C HIS A 147 9.63 9.10 9.33
N GLN A 148 8.89 8.99 8.23
CA GLN A 148 9.15 9.75 7.00
C GLN A 148 9.01 11.27 7.19
N MET A 149 8.16 11.70 8.11
CA MET A 149 7.99 13.11 8.48
C MET A 149 8.99 13.59 9.55
N ASN A 150 9.91 12.74 9.99
CA ASN A 150 10.87 13.00 11.06
C ASN A 150 10.22 13.30 12.44
N ILE A 151 9.03 12.75 12.70
CA ILE A 151 8.32 12.83 13.99
C ILE A 151 8.63 11.54 14.75
N LEU A 152 9.90 11.41 15.16
CA LEU A 152 10.46 10.15 15.68
C LEU A 152 9.76 9.61 16.93
N PRO A 153 9.33 10.42 17.93
CA PRO A 153 8.65 9.88 19.11
C PRO A 153 7.35 9.13 18.75
N MET A 154 6.58 9.65 17.79
CA MET A 154 5.38 8.98 17.30
C MET A 154 5.71 7.73 16.49
N ALA A 155 6.78 7.78 15.69
CA ALA A 155 7.24 6.60 14.95
C ALA A 155 7.60 5.46 15.92
N ILE A 156 8.37 5.76 16.99
CA ILE A 156 8.75 4.78 18.02
C ILE A 156 7.51 4.15 18.64
N HIS A 157 6.56 4.98 19.10
CA HIS A 157 5.31 4.51 19.71
C HIS A 157 4.56 3.51 18.84
N PHE A 158 4.40 3.81 17.55
CA PHE A 158 3.66 2.95 16.63
C PHE A 158 4.45 1.71 16.20
N TYR A 159 5.78 1.78 16.08
CA TYR A 159 6.58 0.58 15.85
C TYR A 159 6.56 -0.36 17.06
N GLN A 160 6.60 0.16 18.29
CA GLN A 160 6.45 -0.66 19.50
C GLN A 160 5.10 -1.38 19.52
N LYS A 161 4.00 -0.67 19.22
CA LYS A 161 2.69 -1.31 19.04
C LYS A 161 2.69 -2.39 17.94
N CYS A 162 3.41 -2.18 16.85
CA CYS A 162 3.56 -3.18 15.79
C CYS A 162 4.33 -4.42 16.28
N LEU A 163 5.32 -4.26 17.16
CA LEU A 163 6.07 -5.38 17.75
C LEU A 163 5.23 -6.21 18.72
N GLU A 164 4.31 -5.57 19.42
CA GLU A 164 3.38 -6.19 20.38
C GLU A 164 2.14 -6.82 19.72
N ALA A 165 1.83 -6.42 18.47
CA ALA A 165 0.68 -6.92 17.75
C ALA A 165 0.83 -8.39 17.31
N GLU A 166 -0.28 -9.12 17.29
CA GLU A 166 -0.32 -10.49 16.79
C GLU A 166 0.07 -10.57 15.30
N VAL A 167 0.74 -11.67 14.95
CA VAL A 167 1.07 -12.00 13.55
C VAL A 167 -0.22 -12.18 12.77
N PRO A 168 -0.33 -11.64 11.54
CA PRO A 168 -1.50 -11.83 10.71
C PRO A 168 -1.82 -13.32 10.53
N ARG A 169 -3.10 -13.67 10.57
CA ARG A 169 -3.58 -15.03 10.29
C ARG A 169 -4.26 -15.04 8.92
N ILE A 170 -3.96 -16.06 8.12
CA ILE A 170 -4.58 -16.23 6.79
C ILE A 170 -5.38 -17.52 6.79
N VAL A 171 -6.59 -17.45 6.24
CA VAL A 171 -7.38 -18.65 5.92
C VAL A 171 -6.84 -19.22 4.62
N VAL A 172 -6.26 -20.40 4.69
CA VAL A 172 -5.83 -21.18 3.54
C VAL A 172 -6.93 -22.17 3.24
N VAL A 173 -7.60 -21.98 2.10
CA VAL A 173 -8.58 -22.92 1.56
C VAL A 173 -7.82 -23.89 0.67
N ASP A 174 -7.87 -25.18 1.02
CA ASP A 174 -7.36 -26.22 0.16
C ASP A 174 -8.30 -26.39 -1.06
N ASN A 175 -7.74 -26.26 -2.26
CA ASN A 175 -8.51 -26.30 -3.51
C ASN A 175 -9.06 -27.70 -3.81
N GLU A 176 -8.47 -28.75 -3.24
CA GLU A 176 -8.86 -30.14 -3.49
C GLU A 176 -9.90 -30.64 -2.48
N THR A 177 -9.76 -30.27 -1.21
CA THR A 177 -10.64 -30.75 -0.14
C THR A 177 -11.71 -29.74 0.27
N GLY A 178 -11.57 -28.46 -0.13
CA GLY A 178 -12.45 -27.38 0.30
C GLY A 178 -12.32 -27.04 1.79
N THR A 179 -11.31 -27.59 2.46
CA THR A 179 -11.13 -27.45 3.91
C THR A 179 -10.43 -26.13 4.23
N GLU A 180 -11.01 -25.34 5.14
CA GLU A 180 -10.41 -24.09 5.62
C GLU A 180 -9.45 -24.37 6.78
N SER A 181 -8.19 -23.99 6.63
CA SER A 181 -7.20 -24.03 7.70
C SER A 181 -6.71 -22.61 8.01
N ILE A 182 -6.58 -22.28 9.29
CA ILE A 182 -6.04 -20.99 9.72
C ILE A 182 -4.53 -21.16 9.91
N GLY A 183 -3.76 -20.65 8.96
CA GLY A 183 -2.30 -20.62 9.03
C GLY A 183 -1.79 -19.29 9.58
N GLN A 184 -0.67 -19.34 10.31
CA GLN A 184 0.10 -18.12 10.58
C GLN A 184 0.73 -17.62 9.28
N ALA A 185 0.62 -16.32 9.06
CA ALA A 185 1.07 -15.69 7.83
C ALA A 185 2.48 -15.12 8.01
N ASP A 186 3.47 -15.97 8.33
CA ASP A 186 4.81 -15.53 8.70
C ASP A 186 5.47 -14.63 7.64
N ARG A 187 5.15 -14.87 6.36
CA ARG A 187 5.60 -14.03 5.24
C ARG A 187 5.12 -12.57 5.33
N TYR A 188 4.02 -12.33 6.03
CA TYR A 188 3.41 -11.02 6.23
C TYR A 188 3.70 -10.46 7.63
N ASP A 189 4.58 -11.09 8.41
CA ASP A 189 5.03 -10.55 9.69
C ASP A 189 5.87 -9.28 9.47
N LEU A 190 5.36 -8.15 9.96
CA LEU A 190 6.01 -6.85 9.86
C LEU A 190 6.90 -6.53 11.07
N ARG A 191 6.97 -7.40 12.08
CA ARG A 191 7.83 -7.18 13.26
C ARG A 191 9.31 -6.99 12.89
N PRO A 192 9.91 -7.80 12.00
CA PRO A 192 11.31 -7.57 11.59
C PRO A 192 11.51 -6.19 10.93
N LEU A 193 10.54 -5.76 10.12
CA LEU A 193 10.59 -4.44 9.46
C LEU A 193 10.43 -3.30 10.47
N ALA A 194 9.54 -3.43 11.44
CA ALA A 194 9.36 -2.46 12.52
C ALA A 194 10.62 -2.37 13.41
N ALA A 195 11.18 -3.52 13.80
CA ALA A 195 12.40 -3.61 14.60
C ALA A 195 13.60 -2.97 13.89
N HIS A 196 13.79 -3.26 12.60
CA HIS A 196 14.83 -2.61 11.81
C HIS A 196 14.67 -1.08 11.77
N ASN A 197 13.45 -0.58 11.55
CA ASN A 197 13.19 0.86 11.56
C ASN A 197 13.41 1.51 12.93
N LEU A 198 13.08 0.82 14.03
CA LEU A 198 13.37 1.27 15.39
C LEU A 198 14.88 1.31 15.66
N ALA A 199 15.61 0.28 15.23
CA ALA A 199 17.06 0.22 15.37
C ALA A 199 17.74 1.43 14.70
N LEU A 200 17.31 1.81 13.49
CA LEU A 200 17.81 3.02 12.81
C LEU A 200 17.58 4.30 13.63
N ILE A 201 16.41 4.43 14.29
CA ILE A 201 16.11 5.59 15.14
C ILE A 201 17.01 5.59 16.39
N TYR A 202 17.23 4.43 17.01
CA TYR A 202 18.10 4.30 18.18
C TYR A 202 19.57 4.55 17.83
N GLU A 203 20.07 4.03 16.70
CA GLU A 203 21.41 4.34 16.20
C GLU A 203 21.58 5.84 15.94
N GLY A 204 20.61 6.48 15.29
CA GLY A 204 20.63 7.93 15.04
C GLY A 204 20.63 8.79 16.31
N SER A 205 20.16 8.24 17.45
CA SER A 205 20.24 8.90 18.77
C SER A 205 21.45 8.47 19.60
N GLY A 206 22.31 7.60 19.09
CA GLY A 206 23.50 7.08 19.78
C GLY A 206 23.23 5.89 20.72
N ASN A 207 22.00 5.38 20.80
CA ASN A 207 21.66 4.21 21.60
C ASN A 207 21.91 2.91 20.83
N ILE A 208 23.19 2.62 20.58
CA ILE A 208 23.63 1.46 19.80
C ILE A 208 23.22 0.15 20.48
N HIS A 209 23.20 0.11 21.82
CA HIS A 209 22.85 -1.09 22.57
C HIS A 209 21.40 -1.53 22.31
N MET A 210 20.45 -0.61 22.37
CA MET A 210 19.05 -0.93 22.08
C MET A 210 18.83 -1.32 20.61
N ALA A 211 19.54 -0.68 19.69
CA ALA A 211 19.50 -1.04 18.28
C ALA A 211 19.97 -2.48 18.05
N TYR A 212 21.09 -2.86 18.66
CA TYR A 212 21.63 -4.23 18.59
C TYR A 212 20.64 -5.26 19.15
N GLN A 213 20.08 -5.02 20.34
CA GLN A 213 19.10 -5.92 20.96
C GLN A 213 17.87 -6.15 20.08
N LEU A 214 17.37 -5.10 19.41
CA LEU A 214 16.23 -5.23 18.51
C LEU A 214 16.55 -6.07 17.27
N MET A 215 17.73 -5.86 16.67
CA MET A 215 18.16 -6.63 15.52
C MET A 215 18.38 -8.10 15.88
N GLU A 216 19.01 -8.39 17.01
CA GLU A 216 19.23 -9.76 17.49
C GLU A 216 17.91 -10.48 17.77
N LYS A 217 16.92 -9.78 18.35
CA LYS A 217 15.64 -10.39 18.71
C LYS A 217 14.72 -10.66 17.52
N TYR A 218 14.68 -9.78 16.53
CA TYR A 218 13.63 -9.80 15.48
C TYR A 218 14.15 -9.95 14.05
N CYS A 219 15.44 -9.78 13.80
CA CYS A 219 16.00 -9.74 12.44
C CYS A 219 17.02 -10.85 12.14
N VAL A 220 17.22 -11.80 13.05
CA VAL A 220 18.07 -12.98 12.85
C VAL A 220 17.27 -14.06 12.12
N VAL A 221 17.89 -14.69 11.12
CA VAL A 221 17.32 -15.76 10.27
C VAL A 221 17.79 -17.12 10.76
#